data_AF-A0A1G7NLH9-F1
#
_entry.id   AF-A0A1G7NLH9-F1
#
_cell.length_a   1.000
_cell.length_b   1.000
_cell.length_c   1.000
_cell.angle_alpha   90.00
_cell.angle_beta   90.00
_cell.angle_gamma   90.00
#
_symmetry.space_group_name_H-M   'P 1'
#
loop_
_entity.id
_entity.type
_entity.pdbx_description
1 polymer ?
#
loop_
_entity_poly.entity_id
_entity_poly.type
_entity_poly.pdbx_seq_one_letter_code
_entity_poly.pdbx_strand_id
1 'polypeptide(L)'
;MQLRRYIPPARAARSAPRAATVEPGTTNHHGQTVVRKAARAVNDLPGQSVYVLRCKGCGHEYGEAGIRVHQRKCPVCDGGKPGLPVPAEEPTLFG
;
A
#
# COMPACT_ATOMS: atom_id res chain seq x y z
N MET A 1 -47.35 -24.98 25.97
CA MET A 1 -46.63 -23.73 25.62
C MET A 1 -45.39 -24.10 24.79
N GLN A 2 -45.41 -23.92 23.47
CA GLN A 2 -44.27 -24.24 22.60
C GLN A 2 -43.45 -22.96 22.38
N LEU A 3 -42.23 -22.93 22.91
CA LEU A 3 -41.30 -21.82 22.73
C LEU A 3 -40.77 -21.84 21.29
N ARG A 4 -41.30 -20.97 20.44
CA ARG A 4 -40.76 -20.72 19.10
C ARG A 4 -39.34 -20.17 19.24
N ARG A 5 -38.35 -20.95 18.81
CA ARG A 5 -36.94 -20.53 18.75
C ARG A 5 -36.83 -19.40 17.73
N TYR A 6 -36.52 -18.19 18.21
CA TYR A 6 -36.18 -17.06 17.36
C TYR A 6 -34.84 -17.33 16.67
N ILE A 7 -34.83 -17.39 15.34
CA ILE A 7 -33.62 -17.49 14.53
C ILE A 7 -33.29 -16.07 14.08
N PRO A 8 -32.18 -15.47 14.54
CA PRO A 8 -31.79 -14.15 14.07
C PRO A 8 -31.47 -14.19 12.57
N PRO A 9 -31.78 -13.14 11.80
CA PRO A 9 -31.46 -13.10 10.38
C PRO A 9 -29.93 -13.20 10.22
N ALA A 10 -29.49 -14.01 9.26
CA ALA A 10 -28.08 -14.17 8.93
C ALA A 10 -27.45 -12.79 8.71
N ARG A 11 -26.40 -12.47 9.49
CA ARG A 11 -25.63 -11.24 9.31
C ARG A 11 -25.09 -11.25 7.88
N ALA A 12 -25.60 -10.35 7.03
CA ALA A 12 -25.11 -10.19 5.67
C ALA A 12 -23.58 -10.04 5.71
N ALA A 13 -22.87 -10.96 5.07
CA ALA A 13 -21.43 -10.88 4.91
C ALA A 13 -21.14 -9.63 4.09
N ARG A 14 -20.69 -8.55 4.76
CA ARG A 14 -20.17 -7.38 4.05
C ARG A 14 -18.95 -7.87 3.28
N SER A 15 -19.03 -7.86 1.95
CA SER A 15 -17.86 -8.07 1.11
C SER A 15 -16.81 -7.05 1.56
N ALA A 16 -15.75 -7.53 2.21
CA ALA A 16 -14.61 -6.68 2.50
C ALA A 16 -14.18 -6.06 1.16
N PRO A 17 -13.98 -4.73 1.08
CA PRO A 17 -13.46 -4.14 -0.15
C PRO A 17 -12.16 -4.89 -0.46
N ARG A 18 -12.02 -5.39 -1.70
CA ARG A 18 -10.77 -5.95 -2.21
C ARG A 18 -9.66 -5.00 -1.74
N ALA A 19 -8.69 -5.52 -1.00
CA ALA A 19 -7.57 -4.72 -0.48
C ALA A 19 -7.08 -3.84 -1.62
N ALA A 20 -7.30 -2.52 -1.50
CA ALA A 20 -7.13 -1.58 -2.59
C ALA A 20 -5.73 -1.79 -3.17
N THR A 21 -5.67 -2.39 -4.36
CA THR A 21 -4.41 -2.56 -5.06
C THR A 21 -4.01 -1.16 -5.43
N VAL A 22 -3.04 -0.60 -4.71
CA VAL A 22 -2.63 0.78 -4.89
C VAL A 22 -2.16 0.93 -6.33
N GLU A 23 -2.91 1.67 -7.14
CA GLU A 23 -2.57 1.87 -8.53
C GLU A 23 -1.49 2.94 -8.67
N PRO A 24 -0.53 2.77 -9.59
CA PRO A 24 0.40 3.84 -9.93
C PRO A 24 -0.37 5.09 -10.37
N GLY A 25 0.07 6.26 -9.92
CA GLY A 25 -0.64 7.54 -10.03
C GLY A 25 -1.46 7.92 -8.79
N THR A 26 -1.75 6.97 -7.90
CA THR A 26 -2.47 7.28 -6.65
C THR A 26 -1.63 8.19 -5.76
N THR A 27 -2.20 9.33 -5.37
CA THR A 27 -1.57 10.25 -4.41
C THR A 27 -2.24 10.11 -3.05
N ASN A 28 -1.46 9.88 -1.98
CA ASN A 28 -2.00 9.87 -0.63
C ASN A 28 -2.28 11.29 -0.11
N HIS A 29 -3.03 11.40 0.99
CA HIS A 29 -3.37 12.69 1.61
C HIS A 29 -2.16 13.47 2.12
N HIS A 30 -1.02 12.79 2.28
CA HIS A 30 0.26 13.38 2.64
C HIS A 30 1.13 13.75 1.41
N GLY A 31 0.54 13.81 0.22
CA GLY A 31 1.21 14.30 -0.99
C GLY A 31 2.23 13.36 -1.62
N GLN A 32 2.13 12.05 -1.37
CA GLN A 32 3.04 11.06 -1.94
C GLN A 32 2.33 10.27 -3.03
N THR A 33 2.92 10.29 -4.21
CA THR A 33 2.36 9.67 -5.41
C THR A 33 3.02 8.33 -5.64
N VAL A 34 2.23 7.28 -5.86
CA VAL A 34 2.78 5.98 -6.25
C VAL A 34 3.26 6.07 -7.69
N VAL A 35 4.54 5.84 -7.92
CA VAL A 35 5.16 5.89 -9.24
C VAL A 35 4.99 4.55 -9.95
N ARG A 36 5.40 3.47 -9.29
CA ARG A 36 5.39 2.12 -9.86
C ARG A 36 5.33 1.05 -8.79
N LYS A 37 4.97 -0.17 -9.20
CA LYS A 37 5.14 -1.37 -8.39
C LYS A 37 6.57 -1.89 -8.59
N ALA A 38 7.32 -2.06 -7.50
CA ALA A 38 8.71 -2.50 -7.55
C ALA A 38 8.83 -4.03 -7.56
N ALA A 39 8.39 -4.69 -6.48
CA ALA A 39 8.59 -6.12 -6.29
C ALA A 39 7.62 -6.69 -5.25
N ARG A 40 7.67 -8.01 -5.01
CA ARG A 40 7.03 -8.62 -3.85
C ARG A 40 7.76 -8.16 -2.58
N ALA A 41 7.02 -7.79 -1.54
CA ALA A 41 7.60 -7.52 -0.23
C ALA A 41 8.12 -8.85 0.34
N VAL A 42 9.44 -8.92 0.52
CA VAL A 42 10.15 -10.15 0.93
C VAL A 42 10.27 -10.30 2.46
N ASN A 43 10.23 -9.20 3.22
CA ASN A 43 10.51 -9.24 4.66
C ASN A 43 9.26 -9.12 5.55
N ASP A 44 8.70 -7.92 5.70
CA ASP A 44 7.74 -7.61 6.78
C ASP A 44 6.29 -8.06 6.50
N LEU A 45 5.94 -8.22 5.22
CA LEU A 45 4.56 -8.40 4.78
C LEU A 45 4.50 -9.48 3.68
N PRO A 46 4.58 -10.77 4.04
CA PRO A 46 4.51 -11.86 3.08
C PRO A 46 3.20 -11.77 2.29
N GLY A 47 3.32 -11.74 0.97
CA GLY A 47 2.17 -11.64 0.07
C GLY A 47 1.80 -10.23 -0.39
N GLN A 48 2.42 -9.19 0.18
CA GLN A 48 2.24 -7.81 -0.29
C GLN A 48 3.21 -7.47 -1.41
N SER A 49 2.87 -6.43 -2.18
CA SER A 49 3.77 -5.83 -3.16
C SER A 49 4.35 -4.53 -2.60
N VAL A 50 5.64 -4.31 -2.85
CA VAL A 50 6.34 -3.04 -2.65
C VAL A 50 6.03 -2.12 -3.83
N TYR A 51 5.68 -0.89 -3.52
CA TYR A 51 5.43 0.20 -4.44
C TYR A 51 6.47 1.29 -4.21
N VAL A 52 6.91 1.95 -5.28
CA VAL A 52 7.74 3.15 -5.21
C VAL A 52 6.81 4.34 -5.06
N LEU A 53 7.04 5.16 -4.04
CA LEU A 53 6.35 6.42 -3.82
C LEU A 53 7.31 7.58 -4.06
N ARG A 54 6.82 8.64 -4.68
CA ARG A 54 7.51 9.91 -4.86
C ARG A 54 6.79 11.00 -4.10
N CYS A 55 7.51 11.72 -3.25
CA CYS A 55 6.97 12.90 -2.59
C CYS A 55 6.82 14.04 -3.61
N LYS A 56 5.64 14.68 -3.69
CA LYS A 56 5.47 15.88 -4.53
C LYS A 56 6.18 17.12 -3.99
N GLY A 57 6.46 17.18 -2.68
CA GLY A 57 7.12 18.33 -2.04
C GLY A 57 8.62 18.37 -2.29
N CYS A 58 9.34 17.29 -1.96
CA CYS A 58 10.81 17.23 -2.12
C CYS A 58 11.28 16.38 -3.32
N GLY A 59 10.39 15.64 -3.97
CA GLY A 59 10.76 14.75 -5.07
C GLY A 59 11.41 13.42 -4.64
N HIS A 60 11.60 13.16 -3.35
CA HIS A 60 12.26 11.94 -2.87
C HIS A 60 11.46 10.67 -3.18
N GLU A 61 12.14 9.65 -3.73
CA GLU A 61 11.57 8.37 -4.13
C GLU A 61 11.98 7.26 -3.15
N TYR A 62 11.00 6.46 -2.72
CA TYR A 62 11.23 5.44 -1.71
C TYR A 62 10.20 4.31 -1.79
N GLY A 63 10.59 3.10 -1.37
CA GLY A 63 9.72 1.93 -1.39
C GLY A 63 8.76 1.85 -0.21
N GLU A 64 7.55 1.33 -0.42
CA GLU A 64 6.67 0.92 0.67
C GLU A 64 5.66 -0.16 0.28
N ALA A 65 5.20 -0.96 1.24
CA ALA A 65 4.16 -1.93 0.99
C ALA A 65 2.80 -1.25 0.71
N GLY A 66 2.04 -1.80 -0.24
CA GLY A 66 0.75 -1.24 -0.67
C GLY A 66 -0.22 -0.95 0.49
N ILE A 67 -0.28 -1.85 1.48
CA ILE A 67 -1.11 -1.67 2.67
C ILE A 67 -0.71 -0.47 3.53
N ARG A 68 0.54 -0.01 3.48
CA ARG A 68 1.01 1.13 4.29
C ARG A 68 1.13 2.44 3.51
N VAL A 69 0.93 2.43 2.18
CA VAL A 69 1.02 3.62 1.31
C VAL A 69 0.14 4.78 1.80
N HIS A 70 -1.10 4.47 2.20
CA HIS A 70 -2.08 5.50 2.56
C HIS A 70 -1.75 6.24 3.87
N GLN A 71 -1.00 5.61 4.79
CA GLN A 71 -0.55 6.20 6.06
C GLN A 71 0.88 6.73 6.00
N ARG A 72 1.55 6.61 4.85
CA ARG A 72 2.97 6.94 4.75
C ARG A 72 3.18 8.45 4.74
N LYS A 73 4.30 8.87 5.33
CA LYS A 73 4.78 10.25 5.38
C LYS A 73 6.13 10.32 4.68
N CYS A 74 6.46 11.48 4.12
CA CYS A 74 7.74 11.69 3.48
C CYS A 74 8.87 11.65 4.53
N PRO A 75 9.93 10.84 4.34
CA PRO A 75 11.07 10.80 5.26
C PRO A 75 11.87 12.12 5.28
N VAL A 76 11.83 12.89 4.20
CA VAL A 76 12.57 14.15 4.06
C VAL A 76 11.76 15.35 4.57
N CYS A 77 10.47 15.44 4.23
CA CYS A 77 9.65 16.60 4.60
C CYS A 77 9.06 16.50 6.01
N ASP A 78 8.61 15.31 6.41
CA ASP A 78 7.82 15.08 7.63
C ASP A 78 8.56 14.18 8.63
N GLY A 79 9.82 13.82 8.36
CA GLY A 79 10.58 12.87 9.19
C GLY A 79 9.94 11.47 9.24
N GLY A 80 9.21 11.08 8.18
CA GLY A 80 8.61 9.75 8.05
C GLY A 80 9.62 8.60 8.07
N LYS A 81 9.13 7.36 8.20
CA LYS A 81 9.99 6.16 8.17
C LYS A 81 10.71 6.04 6.82
N PRO A 82 12.03 5.73 6.80
CA PRO A 82 12.76 5.47 5.57
C PRO A 82 12.07 4.36 4.79
N GLY A 83 12.02 4.51 3.47
CA GLY A 83 11.37 3.52 2.62
C GLY A 83 12.05 2.16 2.68
N LEU A 84 11.30 1.13 2.30
CA LEU A 84 11.87 -0.18 2.03
C LEU A 84 12.87 -0.08 0.88
N PRO A 85 13.95 -0.89 0.92
CA PRO A 85 14.86 -1.00 -0.21
C PRO A 85 14.06 -1.51 -1.40
N VAL A 86 13.96 -0.68 -2.42
CA VAL A 86 13.49 -1.10 -3.73
C VAL A 86 14.74 -1.50 -4.51
N PRO A 87 14.75 -2.66 -5.18
CA PRO A 87 15.83 -2.93 -6.12
C PRO A 87 15.84 -1.77 -7.10
N ALA A 88 16.99 -1.09 -7.20
CA ALA A 88 17.21 -0.14 -8.26
C ALA A 88 16.86 -0.88 -9.55
N GLU A 89 15.96 -0.32 -10.34
CA GLU A 89 15.78 -0.79 -11.70
C GLU A 89 17.18 -0.90 -12.32
N GLU A 90 17.60 -2.13 -12.63
CA GLU A 90 18.90 -2.32 -13.27
C GLU A 90 18.87 -1.43 -14.52
N PRO A 91 19.82 -0.48 -14.67
CA PRO A 91 19.83 0.38 -15.83
C PRO A 91 19.83 -0.54 -17.03
N THR A 92 18.80 -0.38 -17.86
CA THR A 92 18.57 -1.17 -19.06
C THR A 92 19.89 -1.40 -19.79
N LEU A 93 20.40 -2.63 -19.70
CA LEU A 93 21.49 -3.18 -20.50
C LEU A 93 20.96 -3.38 -21.93
N PHE A 94 20.56 -2.29 -22.59
CA PHE A 94 20.43 -2.25 -24.04
C PHE A 94 21.64 -1.49 -24.56
N GLY A 95 22.72 -2.24 -24.77
CA GLY A 95 23.81 -1.93 -25.69
C GLY A 95 23.70 -2.87 -26.88
#